data_AF-A0A8E2F856-F1
#
_entry.id   AF-A0A8E2F856-F1
#
_cell.length_a   1.000
_cell.length_b   1.000
_cell.length_c   1.000
_cell.angle_alpha   90.00
_cell.angle_beta   90.00
_cell.angle_gamma   90.00
#
_symmetry.space_group_name_H-M   'P 1'
#
loop_
_entity.id
_entity.type
_entity.pdbx_description
1 polymer ?
#
loop_
_entity_poly.entity_id
_entity_poly.type
_entity_poly.pdbx_seq_one_letter_code
_entity_poly.pdbx_strand_id
1 'polypeptide(L)'
;THVLNPSWPPHAKFHNGQTMSMGLSLGLLTLYYTWRRPTPPARRRGDDDDLFTAAVLASLYWVTGLSAILYPGTMWMDPEFGDGAPQRGVFVGLGVLAWVGYLVG
;
A
#
# COMPACT_ATOMS: atom_id res chain seq x y z
N THR A 1 -4.37 -1.71 20.54
CA THR A 1 -4.99 -1.55 19.20
C THR A 1 -5.52 -2.92 18.76
N HIS A 2 -6.38 -3.03 17.74
CA HIS A 2 -6.96 -4.32 17.34
C HIS A 2 -5.91 -5.39 16.99
N VAL A 3 -4.71 -5.01 16.52
CA VAL A 3 -3.60 -5.94 16.22
C VAL A 3 -3.13 -6.75 17.43
N LEU A 4 -3.32 -6.24 18.65
CA LEU A 4 -2.96 -6.91 19.90
C LEU A 4 -4.13 -7.69 20.52
N ASN A 5 -5.29 -7.74 19.87
CA ASN A 5 -6.45 -8.46 20.40
C ASN A 5 -6.19 -9.98 20.35
N PRO A 6 -6.13 -10.69 21.49
CA PRO A 6 -5.87 -12.13 21.49
C PRO A 6 -6.99 -12.93 20.80
N SER A 7 -8.23 -12.43 20.78
CA SER A 7 -9.39 -13.12 20.19
C SER A 7 -9.47 -12.99 18.66
N TRP A 8 -8.64 -12.17 18.04
CA TRP A 8 -8.67 -11.99 16.59
C TRP A 8 -7.81 -13.03 15.87
N PRO A 9 -8.33 -13.65 14.79
CA PRO A 9 -7.53 -14.50 13.92
C PRO A 9 -6.31 -13.76 13.36
N PRO A 10 -5.20 -14.47 13.10
CA PRO A 10 -3.98 -13.90 12.53
C PRO A 10 -4.18 -13.07 11.25
N HIS A 11 -5.10 -13.46 10.37
CA HIS A 11 -5.39 -12.73 9.14
C HIS A 11 -6.24 -11.47 9.37
N ALA A 12 -7.12 -11.47 10.37
CA ALA A 12 -7.81 -10.25 10.79
C ALA A 12 -6.80 -9.21 11.34
N LYS A 13 -5.78 -9.66 12.08
CA LYS A 13 -4.68 -8.80 12.53
C LYS A 13 -3.84 -8.30 11.35
N PHE A 14 -3.61 -9.13 10.33
CA PHE A 14 -2.94 -8.72 9.09
C PHE A 14 -3.66 -7.54 8.43
N HIS A 15 -4.98 -7.62 8.22
CA HIS A 15 -5.74 -6.49 7.68
C HIS A 15 -5.75 -5.26 8.60
N ASN A 16 -5.63 -5.43 9.92
CA ASN A 16 -5.43 -4.30 10.81
C ASN A 16 -4.05 -3.65 10.61
N GLY A 17 -2.99 -4.45 10.51
CA GLY A 17 -1.63 -3.98 10.18
C GLY A 17 -1.58 -3.22 8.86
N GLN A 18 -2.25 -3.75 7.83
CA GLN A 18 -2.43 -3.07 6.53
C GLN A 18 -3.10 -1.71 6.71
N THR A 19 -4.22 -1.65 7.44
CA THR A 19 -4.95 -0.39 7.71
C THR A 19 -4.08 0.62 8.45
N MET A 20 -3.30 0.18 9.45
CA MET A 20 -2.38 1.04 10.19
C MET A 20 -1.28 1.60 9.27
N SER A 21 -0.66 0.75 8.46
CA SER A 21 0.35 1.16 7.48
C SER A 21 -0.25 2.13 6.45
N MET A 22 -1.45 1.85 5.94
CA MET A 22 -2.17 2.71 5.01
C MET A 22 -2.47 4.08 5.62
N GLY A 23 -2.97 4.13 6.85
CA GLY A 23 -3.23 5.39 7.55
C GLY A 23 -1.96 6.25 7.70
N LEU A 24 -0.83 5.63 8.05
CA LEU A 24 0.46 6.32 8.11
C LEU A 24 0.90 6.83 6.73
N SER A 25 0.84 5.98 5.70
CA SER A 25 1.25 6.34 4.34
C SER A 25 0.40 7.47 3.77
N LEU A 26 -0.93 7.39 3.90
CA LEU A 26 -1.85 8.45 3.47
C LEU A 26 -1.62 9.74 4.25
N GLY A 27 -1.38 9.66 5.56
CA GLY A 27 -1.04 10.83 6.37
C GLY A 27 0.22 11.52 5.86
N LEU A 28 1.32 10.78 5.69
CA LEU A 28 2.58 11.32 5.16
C LEU A 28 2.44 11.91 3.76
N LEU A 29 1.71 11.23 2.87
CA LEU A 29 1.48 11.69 1.51
C LEU A 29 0.61 12.95 1.48
N THR A 30 -0.40 13.04 2.35
CA THR A 30 -1.23 14.24 2.52
C THR A 30 -0.37 15.42 2.98
N LEU A 31 0.50 15.22 3.97
CA LEU A 31 1.41 16.25 4.45
C LEU A 31 2.35 16.71 3.32
N TYR A 32 2.93 15.76 2.57
CA TYR A 32 3.77 16.08 1.41
C TYR A 32 3.03 16.94 0.38
N TYR A 33 1.84 16.54 -0.07
CA TYR A 33 1.07 17.29 -1.06
C TYR A 33 0.51 18.62 -0.53
N THR A 34 0.31 18.75 0.78
CA THR A 34 -0.11 20.01 1.42
C THR A 34 1.00 21.06 1.39
N TRP A 35 2.26 20.66 1.57
CA TRP A 35 3.41 21.58 1.64
C TRP A 35 4.34 21.54 0.43
N ARG A 36 4.06 20.72 -0.59
CA ARG A 36 4.83 20.75 -1.84
C ARG A 36 4.69 22.14 -2.48
N ARG A 37 5.81 22.70 -2.94
CA ARG A 37 5.78 23.94 -3.74
C ARG A 37 5.37 23.61 -5.18
N PRO A 38 4.56 24.46 -5.85
CA PRO A 38 4.23 24.27 -7.24
C PRO A 38 5.51 24.22 -8.09
N THR A 39 5.65 23.19 -8.92
CA THR A 39 6.71 23.12 -9.92
C THR A 39 6.39 24.14 -11.03
N PRO A 40 7.37 24.96 -11.47
CA PRO A 40 7.14 25.91 -12.57
C PRO A 40 6.67 25.18 -13.82
N PRO A 41 5.76 25.78 -14.61
CA PRO A 41 5.15 25.12 -15.76
C PRO A 41 6.18 24.91 -16.87
N ALA A 42 6.82 23.74 -16.90
CA ALA A 42 7.46 23.21 -18.09
C ALA A 42 6.41 22.39 -18.85
N ARG A 43 6.18 22.73 -20.13
CA ARG A 43 5.06 22.31 -21.02
C ARG A 43 4.85 20.79 -21.23
N ARG A 44 5.51 19.92 -20.47
CA ARG A 44 5.34 18.45 -20.51
C ARG A 44 5.28 17.78 -19.13
N ARG A 45 5.45 18.54 -18.05
CA ARG A 45 5.57 17.97 -16.69
C ARG A 45 4.21 17.62 -16.05
N GLY A 46 3.12 18.21 -16.52
CA GLY A 46 1.79 18.04 -15.91
C GLY A 46 1.29 16.59 -15.97
N ASP A 47 1.27 16.01 -17.17
CA ASP A 47 0.77 14.65 -17.37
C ASP A 47 1.69 13.60 -16.70
N ASP A 48 3.01 13.81 -16.77
CA ASP A 48 4.00 12.96 -16.09
C ASP A 48 3.86 13.02 -14.56
N ASP A 49 3.62 14.20 -13.99
CA ASP A 49 3.43 14.40 -12.54
C ASP A 49 2.10 13.75 -12.06
N ASP A 50 1.05 13.77 -12.89
CA ASP A 50 -0.26 13.17 -12.59
C ASP A 50 -0.22 11.64 -12.68
N LEU A 51 0.38 11.07 -13.74
CA LEU A 51 0.58 9.62 -13.88
C LEU A 51 1.51 9.07 -12.78
N PHE A 52 2.56 9.82 -12.43
CA PHE A 52 3.43 9.46 -11.31
C PHE A 52 2.66 9.44 -9.99
N THR A 53 1.86 10.49 -9.74
CA THR A 53 1.02 10.57 -8.54
C THR A 53 0.02 9.41 -8.48
N ALA A 54 -0.62 9.07 -9.61
CA ALA A 54 -1.51 7.92 -9.70
C ALA A 54 -0.80 6.59 -9.39
N ALA A 55 0.41 6.37 -9.91
CA ALA A 55 1.20 5.17 -9.63
C ALA A 55 1.62 5.07 -8.16
N VAL A 56 1.99 6.19 -7.52
CA VAL A 56 2.28 6.25 -6.09
C VAL A 56 1.05 5.89 -5.27
N LEU A 57 -0.10 6.52 -5.55
CA LEU A 57 -1.35 6.26 -4.84
C LEU A 57 -1.81 4.80 -4.98
N ALA A 58 -1.75 4.25 -6.19
CA ALA A 58 -2.05 2.84 -6.43
C ALA A 58 -1.11 1.92 -5.65
N SER A 59 0.18 2.24 -5.60
CA SER A 59 1.19 1.45 -4.88
C SER A 59 0.93 1.37 -3.37
N LEU A 60 0.29 2.39 -2.77
CA LEU A 60 0.05 2.40 -1.33
C LEU A 60 -0.72 1.17 -0.86
N TYR A 61 -1.77 0.76 -1.58
CA TYR A 61 -2.57 -0.39 -1.17
C TYR A 61 -1.77 -1.68 -1.16
N TRP A 62 -0.97 -1.90 -2.21
CA TRP A 62 -0.18 -3.13 -2.37
C TRP A 62 1.00 -3.18 -1.40
N VAL A 63 1.74 -2.07 -1.25
CA VAL A 63 2.91 -1.99 -0.35
C VAL A 63 2.48 -2.15 1.10
N THR A 64 1.37 -1.52 1.51
CA THR A 64 0.86 -1.63 2.89
C THR A 64 0.25 -3.00 3.16
N GLY A 65 -0.32 -3.66 2.15
CA GLY A 65 -0.68 -5.07 2.22
C GLY A 65 0.54 -5.97 2.42
N LEU A 66 1.65 -5.71 1.71
CA LEU A 66 2.88 -6.47 1.89
C LEU A 66 3.55 -6.23 3.26
N SER A 67 3.50 -5.00 3.79
CA SER A 67 4.08 -4.68 5.11
C SER A 67 3.27 -5.23 6.28
N ALA A 68 2.00 -5.59 6.08
CA ALA A 68 1.11 -6.06 7.13
C ALA A 68 1.62 -7.30 7.86
N ILE A 69 2.42 -8.16 7.20
CA ILE A 69 3.02 -9.34 7.81
C ILE A 69 4.05 -9.01 8.91
N LEU A 70 4.56 -7.78 8.94
CA LEU A 70 5.55 -7.34 9.93
C LEU A 70 4.91 -7.02 11.29
N TYR A 71 3.59 -6.98 11.36
CA TYR A 71 2.86 -6.73 12.60
C TYR A 71 2.78 -8.01 13.46
N PRO A 72 2.75 -7.87 14.80
CA PRO A 72 2.78 -9.02 15.70
C PRO A 72 1.55 -9.91 15.54
N GLY A 73 1.78 -11.23 15.51
CA GLY A 73 0.73 -12.24 15.46
C GLY A 73 -0.08 -12.25 14.17
N THR A 74 0.45 -11.69 13.08
CA THR A 74 -0.18 -11.70 11.76
C THR A 74 0.23 -12.91 10.94
N MET A 75 -0.66 -13.36 10.05
CA MET A 75 -0.37 -14.33 9.00
C MET A 75 -1.09 -13.94 7.71
N TRP A 76 -0.56 -14.41 6.57
CA TRP A 76 -1.14 -14.19 5.25
C TRP A 76 -2.51 -14.86 5.06
N MET A 77 -2.82 -15.82 5.91
CA MET A 77 -4.06 -16.58 5.92
C MET A 77 -4.25 -17.17 7.32
N ASP A 78 -5.49 -17.40 7.73
CA ASP A 78 -5.76 -18.08 9.00
C ASP A 78 -5.41 -19.58 8.89
N PRO A 79 -4.88 -20.21 9.96
CA PRO A 79 -4.39 -21.59 9.93
C PRO A 79 -5.42 -22.62 9.47
N GLU A 80 -6.71 -22.34 9.68
CA GLU A 80 -7.82 -23.19 9.27
C GLU A 80 -7.95 -23.37 7.75
N PHE A 81 -7.34 -22.48 6.97
CA PHE A 81 -7.32 -22.55 5.51
C PHE A 81 -5.99 -23.11 4.95
N GLY A 82 -5.04 -23.47 5.82
CA GLY A 82 -3.73 -24.01 5.47
C GLY A 82 -2.60 -22.98 5.56
N ASP A 83 -1.52 -23.25 4.82
CA ASP A 83 -0.29 -22.46 4.86
C ASP A 83 -0.05 -21.68 3.57
N GLY A 84 0.81 -20.65 3.64
CA GLY A 84 1.32 -19.95 2.47
C GLY A 84 1.01 -18.45 2.48
N ALA A 85 1.14 -17.83 1.31
CA ALA A 85 0.96 -16.38 1.13
C ALA A 85 0.18 -16.05 -0.16
N PRO A 86 -1.10 -16.46 -0.27
CA PRO A 86 -1.86 -16.41 -1.52
C PRO A 86 -1.99 -14.99 -2.09
N GLN A 87 -2.10 -13.97 -1.23
CA GLN A 87 -2.22 -12.57 -1.64
C GLN A 87 -0.89 -11.93 -2.08
N ARG A 88 0.27 -12.52 -1.73
CA ARG A 88 1.58 -11.91 -2.00
C ARG A 88 1.84 -11.70 -3.49
N GLY A 89 1.51 -12.70 -4.31
CA GLY A 89 1.68 -12.61 -5.77
C GLY A 89 0.79 -11.53 -6.38
N VAL A 90 -0.45 -11.42 -5.92
CA VAL A 90 -1.40 -10.38 -6.35
C VAL A 90 -0.89 -8.98 -6.00
N PHE A 91 -0.43 -8.78 -4.77
CA PHE A 91 0.10 -7.48 -4.34
C PHE A 91 1.33 -7.06 -5.14
N VAL A 92 2.28 -7.97 -5.35
CA VAL A 92 3.46 -7.67 -6.17
C VAL A 92 3.07 -7.39 -7.62
N GLY A 93 2.22 -8.24 -8.21
CA GLY A 93 1.79 -8.11 -9.61
C GLY A 93 1.07 -6.79 -9.88
N LEU A 94 0.09 -6.43 -9.04
CA LEU A 94 -0.66 -5.18 -9.20
C LEU A 94 0.17 -3.94 -8.86
N GLY A 95 1.12 -4.07 -7.91
CA GLY A 95 2.12 -3.04 -7.65
C GLY A 95 3.00 -2.78 -8.88
N VAL A 96 3.55 -3.83 -9.49
CA VAL A 96 4.33 -3.72 -10.73
C VAL A 96 3.49 -3.13 -11.87
N LEU A 97 2.23 -3.58 -12.01
CA LEU A 97 1.35 -3.10 -13.07
C LEU A 97 1.07 -1.60 -12.97
N ALA A 98 0.95 -1.05 -11.76
CA ALA A 98 0.80 0.40 -11.57
C ALA A 98 1.99 1.20 -12.15
N TRP A 99 3.21 0.69 -11.95
CA TRP A 99 4.42 1.32 -12.50
C TRP A 99 4.61 1.07 -14.00
N VAL A 100 4.18 -0.09 -14.52
CA VAL A 100 4.13 -0.31 -15.98
C VAL A 100 3.20 0.71 -16.63
N GLY A 101 2.02 0.96 -16.05
CA GLY A 101 1.08 1.98 -16.54
C GLY A 101 1.69 3.37 -16.59
N TYR A 102 2.47 3.75 -15.56
CA TYR A 102 3.23 5.01 -15.56
C TYR A 102 4.29 5.08 -16.66
N LEU A 103 5.00 3.98 -16.94
CA LEU A 103 6.11 3.97 -17.90
C LEU A 103 5.66 3.95 -19.37
N VAL A 104 4.41 3.55 -19.65
CA VAL A 104 3.89 3.40 -21.03
C VAL A 104 2.79 4.39 -21.38
N GLY A 105 2.27 5.14 -20.41
CA GLY A 105 1.28 6.22 -20.61
C GLY A 105 1.94 7.52 -20.99
#